data_AF-A0A846EB56-F1
#
_entry.id   AF-A0A846EB56-F1
#
_cell.length_a   1.000
_cell.length_b   1.000
_cell.length_c   1.000
_cell.angle_alpha   90.00
_cell.angle_beta   90.00
_cell.angle_gamma   90.00
#
_symmetry.space_group_name_H-M   'P 1'
#
loop_
_entity.id
_entity.type
_entity.pdbx_description
1 polymer ?
#
loop_
_entity_poly.entity_id
_entity_poly.type
_entity_poly.pdbx_seq_one_letter_code
_entity_poly.pdbx_strand_id
1 'polypeptide(L)'
;MINNATYLTSRRGKHKIFIGMAPGVGKTFKMLEEAHLLKQEGIDVAIGLLETHGRKETAEKAEGLEIIPRKEMIRGEKSLTEMDVNAILNRQPQLVLVDELAHTNIPGDGREKRYQDVEAILDAGIDVYSTVNIQHLESLNDIVARITGVVVRERIPDRVLDEADEVVVVDVTPETLEERLREGKIYAPHKIQQALTHFFQRRHLVALRELALREVADNLEEMAIATTPAGEVCNIQERVLVCVSTYPNSLQLLRRGARLASYMNAPLFVVFVANPDRFLTRAETLHIENCERLTGEFEGKFIRLDRVDVVKAIAQVATQYRATQVVVGTTGRSRWQLLLQGSFIEKLMRSLANIDLHVIATDRDKS
;
A
#
# COMPACT_ATOMS: atom_id res chain seq x y z
N MET A 1 -32.62 38.28 -17.16
CA MET A 1 -31.52 38.22 -16.19
C MET A 1 -31.55 36.85 -15.54
N ILE A 2 -30.66 35.95 -15.94
CA ILE A 2 -30.49 34.64 -15.31
C ILE A 2 -29.03 34.62 -14.84
N ASN A 3 -28.85 34.68 -13.52
CA ASN A 3 -27.55 34.57 -12.87
C ASN A 3 -27.04 33.13 -13.06
N ASN A 4 -26.11 32.94 -13.99
CA ASN A 4 -25.22 31.78 -13.95
C ASN A 4 -24.11 32.10 -12.96
N ALA A 5 -24.34 31.79 -11.68
CA ALA A 5 -23.26 31.66 -10.73
C ALA A 5 -22.42 30.44 -11.14
N THR A 6 -21.29 30.70 -11.77
CA THR A 6 -20.26 29.72 -12.05
C THR A 6 -19.80 29.16 -10.71
N TYR A 7 -20.22 27.94 -10.36
CA TYR A 7 -19.64 27.20 -9.24
C TYR A 7 -18.17 26.96 -9.59
N LEU A 8 -17.29 27.83 -9.09
CA LEU A 8 -15.87 27.53 -8.99
C LEU A 8 -15.78 26.32 -8.07
N THR A 9 -15.60 25.13 -8.65
CA THR A 9 -15.19 23.95 -7.89
C THR A 9 -13.87 24.33 -7.22
N SER A 10 -13.90 24.61 -5.92
CA SER A 10 -12.70 24.93 -5.16
C SER A 10 -11.74 23.76 -5.28
N ARG A 11 -10.49 24.05 -5.67
CA ARG A 11 -9.44 23.04 -5.77
C ARG A 11 -9.27 22.39 -4.39
N ARG A 12 -9.31 21.05 -4.30
CA ARG A 12 -8.90 20.32 -3.10
C ARG A 12 -7.41 20.62 -2.82
N GLY A 13 -7.07 20.85 -1.57
CA GLY A 13 -5.69 21.02 -1.10
C GLY A 13 -4.87 19.78 -1.39
N LYS A 14 -3.55 19.94 -1.47
CA LYS A 14 -2.61 18.83 -1.67
C LYS A 14 -2.22 18.21 -0.34
N HIS A 15 -2.17 16.89 -0.30
CA HIS A 15 -1.75 16.14 0.89
C HIS A 15 -0.38 15.52 0.69
N LYS A 16 0.59 15.91 1.52
CA LYS A 16 1.89 15.26 1.61
C LYS A 16 2.02 14.50 2.92
N ILE A 17 2.41 13.24 2.85
CA ILE A 17 2.54 12.35 4.00
C ILE A 17 4.01 11.96 4.19
N PHE A 18 4.57 12.29 5.35
CA PHE A 18 5.85 11.77 5.82
C PHE A 18 5.60 10.49 6.59
N ILE A 19 5.90 9.35 5.96
CA ILE A 19 5.71 8.02 6.54
C ILE A 19 7.03 7.47 7.08
N GLY A 20 6.97 6.72 8.17
CA GLY A 20 8.16 6.15 8.80
C GLY A 20 7.93 4.75 9.34
N MET A 21 8.98 3.95 9.35
CA MET A 21 8.93 2.57 9.86
C MET A 21 8.68 2.47 11.37
N ALA A 22 9.05 3.51 12.13
CA ALA A 22 9.01 3.51 13.59
C ALA A 22 8.95 4.94 14.17
N PRO A 23 8.55 5.09 15.45
CA PRO A 23 8.77 6.31 16.20
C PRO A 23 10.26 6.68 16.27
N GLY A 24 10.57 7.97 16.20
CA GLY A 24 11.95 8.48 16.33
C GLY A 24 12.80 8.49 15.05
N VAL A 25 12.27 8.06 13.90
CA VAL A 25 12.99 8.13 12.62
C VAL A 25 13.25 9.57 12.15
N GLY A 26 12.42 10.52 12.59
CA GLY A 26 12.59 11.95 12.28
C GLY A 26 11.51 12.57 11.39
N LYS A 27 10.35 11.92 11.22
CA LYS A 27 9.22 12.42 10.38
C LYS A 27 8.88 13.89 10.64
N THR A 28 8.57 14.22 11.89
CA THR A 28 8.24 15.59 12.31
C THR A 28 9.37 16.57 12.03
N PHE A 29 10.61 16.16 12.27
CA PHE A 29 11.79 17.01 12.02
C PHE A 29 11.94 17.31 10.53
N LYS A 30 11.80 16.29 9.67
CA LYS A 30 11.85 16.45 8.21
C LYS A 30 10.71 17.32 7.69
N MET A 31 9.49 17.13 8.21
CA MET A 31 8.32 17.95 7.88
C MET A 31 8.56 19.43 8.23
N LEU A 32 9.10 19.72 9.42
CA LEU A 32 9.43 21.08 9.85
C LEU A 32 10.55 21.71 9.01
N GLU A 33 11.58 20.94 8.64
CA GLU A 33 12.65 21.44 7.77
C GLU A 33 12.12 21.87 6.40
N GLU A 34 11.25 21.05 5.80
CA GLU A 34 10.64 21.40 4.52
C GLU A 34 9.70 22.60 4.64
N ALA A 35 8.92 22.67 5.72
CA ALA A 35 8.04 23.79 6.00
C ALA A 35 8.79 25.13 6.13
N HIS A 36 10.00 25.12 6.72
CA HIS A 36 10.87 26.30 6.78
C HIS A 36 11.33 26.75 5.40
N LEU A 37 11.69 25.82 4.51
CA LEU A 37 12.09 26.15 3.14
C LEU A 37 10.93 26.83 2.40
N LEU A 38 9.72 26.26 2.48
CA LEU A 38 8.53 26.83 1.86
C LEU A 38 8.18 28.21 2.43
N LYS A 39 8.34 28.41 3.75
CA LYS A 39 8.14 29.72 4.37
C LYS A 39 9.16 30.75 3.87
N GLN A 40 10.42 30.36 3.68
CA GLN A 40 11.45 31.23 3.11
C GLN A 40 11.15 31.60 1.65
N GLU A 41 10.48 30.72 0.91
CA GLU A 41 9.96 30.97 -0.44
C GLU A 41 8.68 31.82 -0.45
N GLY A 42 8.15 32.19 0.73
CA GLY A 42 7.00 33.07 0.88
C GLY A 42 5.65 32.36 0.98
N ILE A 43 5.63 31.03 1.16
CA ILE A 43 4.39 30.29 1.42
C ILE A 43 3.89 30.58 2.84
N ASP A 44 2.59 30.84 2.98
CA ASP A 44 1.94 30.99 4.29
C ASP A 44 1.76 29.64 4.99
N VAL A 45 2.67 29.33 5.91
CA VAL A 45 2.73 28.06 6.66
C VAL A 45 2.30 28.26 8.11
N ALA A 46 1.36 27.42 8.56
CA ALA A 46 0.98 27.30 9.97
C ALA A 46 1.13 25.86 10.50
N ILE A 47 1.41 25.73 11.79
CA ILE A 47 1.36 24.47 12.53
C ILE A 47 -0.04 24.34 13.12
N GLY A 48 -0.81 23.36 12.63
CA GLY A 48 -2.10 23.01 13.21
C GLY A 48 -1.93 22.11 14.43
N LEU A 49 -1.01 21.15 14.33
CA LEU A 49 -0.66 20.28 15.43
C LEU A 49 0.78 19.77 15.32
N LEU A 50 1.54 19.89 16.40
CA LEU A 50 2.91 19.40 16.53
C LEU A 50 3.09 18.59 17.81
N GLU A 51 3.53 17.35 17.69
CA GLU A 51 3.79 16.46 18.84
C GLU A 51 5.29 16.38 19.14
N THR A 52 5.73 17.24 20.05
CA THR A 52 7.15 17.30 20.44
C THR A 52 7.56 16.13 21.34
N HIS A 53 6.62 15.49 22.05
CA HIS A 53 6.87 14.46 23.07
C HIS A 53 7.98 14.85 24.08
N GLY A 54 8.11 16.15 24.37
CA GLY A 54 9.14 16.67 25.28
C GLY A 54 10.53 16.86 24.65
N ARG A 55 10.67 16.73 23.33
CA ARG A 55 11.93 16.93 22.61
C ARG A 55 12.19 18.41 22.35
N LYS A 56 13.20 18.97 23.04
CA LYS A 56 13.63 20.37 22.89
C LYS A 56 13.99 20.71 21.45
N GLU A 57 14.80 19.88 20.79
CA GLU A 57 15.22 20.08 19.39
C GLU A 57 14.03 20.19 18.42
N THR A 58 12.94 19.45 18.67
CA THR A 58 11.73 19.54 17.82
C THR A 58 10.95 20.82 18.09
N ALA A 59 10.91 21.28 19.35
CA ALA A 59 10.30 22.56 19.68
C ALA A 59 11.10 23.74 19.10
N GLU A 60 12.43 23.68 19.17
CA GLU A 60 13.34 24.67 18.57
C GLU A 60 13.16 24.74 17.05
N LYS A 61 13.01 23.59 16.38
CA LYS A 61 12.71 23.55 14.93
C LYS A 61 11.34 24.13 14.56
N ALA A 62 10.41 24.24 15.50
CA ALA A 62 9.12 24.89 15.25
C ALA A 62 9.19 26.41 15.40
N GLU A 63 10.25 26.94 16.02
CA GLU A 63 10.44 28.38 16.15
C GLU A 63 10.47 29.05 14.77
N GLY A 64 9.79 30.19 14.66
CA GLY A 64 9.65 30.90 13.40
C GLY A 64 8.50 30.41 12.52
N LEU A 65 7.79 29.32 12.85
CA LEU A 65 6.51 28.94 12.24
C LEU A 65 5.34 29.42 13.12
N GLU A 66 4.24 29.86 12.51
CA GLU A 66 3.02 30.23 13.25
C GLU A 66 2.40 28.95 13.83
N ILE A 67 2.02 28.96 15.11
CA ILE A 67 1.36 27.81 15.74
C ILE A 67 -0.08 28.20 16.07
N ILE A 68 -1.03 27.46 15.51
CA ILE A 68 -2.44 27.61 15.82
C ILE A 68 -2.70 26.99 17.20
N PRO A 69 -3.25 27.74 18.18
CA PRO A 69 -3.52 27.21 19.51
C PRO A 69 -4.42 25.98 19.46
N ARG A 70 -4.07 24.98 20.28
CA ARG A 70 -4.89 23.78 20.46
C ARG A 70 -6.20 24.13 21.17
N LYS A 71 -7.26 23.42 20.84
CA LYS A 71 -8.53 23.48 21.56
C LYS A 71 -8.42 22.71 22.87
N GLU A 72 -8.73 23.35 23.99
CA GLU A 72 -8.79 22.69 25.31
C GLU A 72 -10.19 22.12 25.56
N MET A 73 -10.24 20.90 26.08
CA MET A 73 -11.47 20.22 26.47
C MET A 73 -11.33 19.61 27.86
N ILE A 74 -12.27 19.94 28.74
CA ILE A 74 -12.31 19.41 30.12
C ILE A 74 -13.17 18.15 30.11
N ARG A 75 -12.58 17.00 30.47
CA ARG A 75 -13.30 15.73 30.61
C ARG A 75 -13.04 15.11 31.98
N GLY A 76 -14.02 15.23 32.86
CA GLY A 76 -13.86 14.89 34.28
C GLY A 76 -12.82 15.83 34.91
N GLU A 77 -11.77 15.26 35.50
CA GLU A 77 -10.66 16.02 36.12
C GLU A 77 -9.46 16.25 35.18
N LYS A 78 -9.50 15.74 33.94
CA LYS A 78 -8.38 15.87 32.99
C LYS A 78 -8.67 16.96 31.96
N SER A 79 -7.71 17.88 31.80
CA SER A 79 -7.65 18.76 30.62
C SER A 79 -6.97 18.01 29.48
N LEU A 80 -7.66 17.90 28.36
CA LEU A 80 -7.16 17.30 27.13
C LEU A 80 -7.10 18.39 26.05
N THR A 81 -6.18 18.27 25.10
CA THR A 81 -6.04 19.23 24.00
C THR A 81 -6.11 18.52 22.65
N GLU A 82 -6.72 19.19 21.68
CA GLU A 82 -6.89 18.68 20.30
C GLU A 82 -6.55 19.78 19.28
N MET A 83 -6.30 19.38 18.04
CA MET A 83 -6.14 20.33 16.93
C MET A 83 -7.44 21.14 16.71
N ASP A 84 -7.34 22.46 16.62
CA ASP A 84 -8.51 23.31 16.33
C ASP A 84 -8.72 23.47 14.82
N VAL A 85 -9.50 22.56 14.23
CA VAL A 85 -9.82 22.57 12.80
C VAL A 85 -10.53 23.86 12.40
N ASN A 86 -11.43 24.39 13.24
CA ASN A 86 -12.17 25.60 12.90
C ASN A 86 -11.25 26.82 12.90
N ALA A 87 -10.29 26.90 13.82
CA ALA A 87 -9.27 27.94 13.81
C ALA A 87 -8.41 27.87 12.55
N ILE A 88 -8.01 26.68 12.10
CA ILE A 88 -7.28 26.47 10.83
C ILE A 88 -8.11 26.96 9.65
N LEU A 89 -9.37 26.52 9.55
CA LEU A 89 -10.27 26.89 8.46
C LEU A 89 -10.57 28.39 8.42
N ASN A 90 -10.67 29.05 9.57
CA ASN A 90 -10.85 30.50 9.65
C ASN A 90 -9.57 31.28 9.31
N ARG A 91 -8.40 30.72 9.65
CA ARG A 91 -7.09 31.32 9.35
C ARG A 91 -6.69 31.18 7.89
N GLN A 92 -7.16 30.14 7.20
CA GLN A 92 -6.89 29.85 5.79
C GLN A 92 -5.39 29.95 5.40
N PRO A 93 -4.47 29.25 6.09
CA PRO A 93 -3.08 29.20 5.64
C PRO A 93 -2.99 28.51 4.27
N GLN A 94 -1.90 28.75 3.52
CA GLN A 94 -1.65 27.99 2.29
C GLN A 94 -1.26 26.55 2.60
N LEU A 95 -0.50 26.33 3.68
CA LEU A 95 -0.06 25.03 4.16
C LEU A 95 -0.26 24.91 5.68
N VAL A 96 -0.82 23.79 6.13
CA VAL A 96 -0.85 23.43 7.55
C VAL A 96 -0.08 22.13 7.85
N LEU A 97 0.66 22.12 8.96
CA LEU A 97 1.39 20.95 9.44
C LEU A 97 0.59 20.21 10.52
N VAL A 98 0.45 18.88 10.38
CA VAL A 98 -0.37 18.03 11.27
C VAL A 98 0.36 16.72 11.62
N ASP A 99 0.89 16.62 12.84
CA ASP A 99 1.47 15.37 13.34
C ASP A 99 0.43 14.30 13.70
N GLU A 100 0.89 13.04 13.74
CA GLU A 100 0.13 11.87 14.22
C GLU A 100 -1.22 11.68 13.50
N LEU A 101 -1.17 11.51 12.18
CA LEU A 101 -2.36 11.34 11.33
C LEU A 101 -3.31 10.20 11.81
N ALA A 102 -2.73 9.19 12.47
CA ALA A 102 -3.46 8.04 12.99
C ALA A 102 -4.20 8.24 14.31
N HIS A 103 -4.06 9.42 14.93
CA HIS A 103 -4.65 9.70 16.23
C HIS A 103 -6.18 9.49 16.25
N THR A 104 -6.68 9.04 17.39
CA THR A 104 -8.12 8.96 17.66
C THR A 104 -8.56 10.18 18.44
N ASN A 105 -9.36 11.04 17.82
CA ASN A 105 -9.78 12.30 18.41
C ASN A 105 -10.60 12.07 19.68
N ILE A 106 -10.63 13.10 20.52
CA ILE A 106 -11.47 13.09 21.72
C ILE A 106 -12.96 13.01 21.32
N PRO A 107 -13.72 12.02 21.83
CA PRO A 107 -15.14 11.86 21.52
C PRO A 107 -15.95 13.14 21.80
N GLY A 108 -16.80 13.53 20.86
CA GLY A 108 -17.68 14.70 20.96
C GLY A 108 -17.26 15.89 20.09
N ASP A 109 -16.09 15.85 19.44
CA ASP A 109 -15.57 16.94 18.59
C ASP A 109 -15.95 16.80 17.09
N GLY A 110 -16.99 16.02 16.78
CA GLY A 110 -17.55 15.86 15.44
C GLY A 110 -16.89 14.77 14.60
N ARG A 111 -15.55 14.69 14.56
CA ARG A 111 -14.80 13.65 13.82
C ARG A 111 -14.08 12.70 14.77
N GLU A 112 -14.07 11.41 14.44
CA GLU A 112 -13.49 10.37 15.30
C GLU A 112 -11.97 10.23 15.12
N LYS A 113 -11.45 10.59 13.95
CA LYS A 113 -10.05 10.34 13.57
C LYS A 113 -9.42 11.59 12.98
N ARG A 114 -8.15 11.82 13.31
CA ARG A 114 -7.41 13.00 12.83
C ARG A 114 -7.26 13.05 11.31
N TYR A 115 -7.17 11.91 10.63
CA TYR A 115 -7.18 11.89 9.17
C TYR A 115 -8.46 12.51 8.59
N GLN A 116 -9.60 12.41 9.28
CA GLN A 116 -10.87 13.02 8.84
C GLN A 116 -10.84 14.54 9.02
N ASP A 117 -10.10 15.04 10.02
CA ASP A 117 -9.85 16.47 10.17
C ASP A 117 -8.97 16.99 9.04
N VAL A 118 -7.93 16.25 8.69
CA VAL A 118 -7.06 16.54 7.55
C VAL A 118 -7.86 16.56 6.24
N GLU A 119 -8.73 15.57 6.01
CA GLU A 119 -9.64 15.55 4.86
C GLU A 119 -10.49 16.83 4.77
N ALA A 120 -11.07 17.27 5.89
CA ALA A 120 -11.86 18.50 5.90
C ALA A 120 -11.05 19.77 5.63
N ILE A 121 -9.79 19.81 6.05
CA ILE A 121 -8.87 20.91 5.74
C ILE A 121 -8.51 20.91 4.25
N LEU A 122 -8.22 19.74 3.68
CA LEU A 122 -7.94 19.57 2.26
C LEU A 122 -9.16 19.97 1.42
N ASP A 123 -10.36 19.60 1.82
CA ASP A 123 -11.61 19.96 1.11
C ASP A 123 -11.85 21.48 1.09
N ALA A 124 -11.32 22.21 2.07
CA ALA A 124 -11.33 23.68 2.10
C ALA A 124 -10.27 24.33 1.20
N GLY A 125 -9.44 23.53 0.52
CA GLY A 125 -8.40 23.99 -0.40
C GLY A 125 -7.06 24.35 0.25
N ILE A 126 -6.86 23.98 1.52
CA ILE A 126 -5.63 24.20 2.28
C ILE A 126 -4.73 22.97 2.09
N ASP A 127 -3.47 23.17 1.72
CA ASP A 127 -2.53 22.05 1.59
C ASP A 127 -2.14 21.54 2.99
N VAL A 128 -1.90 20.24 3.14
CA VAL A 128 -1.58 19.60 4.42
C VAL A 128 -0.33 18.77 4.32
N TYR A 129 0.62 19.01 5.23
CA TYR A 129 1.74 18.11 5.48
C TYR A 129 1.46 17.33 6.76
N SER A 130 1.62 16.01 6.73
CA SER A 130 1.29 15.17 7.90
C SER A 130 2.30 14.06 8.15
N THR A 131 2.29 13.51 9.37
CA THR A 131 3.19 12.42 9.74
C THR A 131 2.44 11.17 10.21
N VAL A 132 2.93 9.99 9.81
CA VAL A 132 2.37 8.70 10.24
C VAL A 132 3.43 7.60 10.28
N ASN A 133 3.23 6.57 11.11
CA ASN A 133 4.05 5.35 11.06
C ASN A 133 3.28 4.23 10.33
N ILE A 134 4.00 3.35 9.64
CA ILE A 134 3.40 2.22 8.88
C ILE A 134 2.55 1.29 9.75
N GLN A 135 2.86 1.19 11.05
CA GLN A 135 2.16 0.35 12.02
C GLN A 135 0.70 0.73 12.23
N HIS A 136 0.32 1.94 11.78
CA HIS A 136 -1.04 2.45 11.87
C HIS A 136 -1.87 2.13 10.62
N LEU A 137 -1.28 1.66 9.53
CA LEU A 137 -2.04 1.21 8.36
C LEU A 137 -2.86 -0.04 8.71
N GLU A 138 -4.10 -0.07 8.26
CA GLU A 138 -5.03 -1.17 8.56
C GLU A 138 -4.52 -2.49 7.98
N SER A 139 -4.08 -2.51 6.72
CA SER A 139 -3.57 -3.71 6.05
C SER A 139 -2.32 -4.31 6.74
N LEU A 140 -1.49 -3.46 7.36
CA LEU A 140 -0.21 -3.85 7.94
C LEU A 140 -0.29 -4.19 9.43
N ASN A 141 -1.42 -3.92 10.09
CA ASN A 141 -1.53 -4.01 11.55
C ASN A 141 -1.18 -5.40 12.09
N ASP A 142 -1.73 -6.45 11.48
CA ASP A 142 -1.51 -7.84 11.91
C ASP A 142 -0.09 -8.31 11.65
N ILE A 143 0.50 -7.87 10.52
CA ILE A 143 1.89 -8.17 10.17
C ILE A 143 2.83 -7.53 11.20
N VAL A 144 2.62 -6.25 11.52
CA VAL A 144 3.42 -5.52 12.49
C VAL A 144 3.26 -6.09 13.90
N ALA A 145 2.04 -6.48 14.30
CA ALA A 145 1.81 -7.13 15.58
C ALA A 145 2.53 -8.47 15.67
N ARG A 146 2.57 -9.26 14.59
CA ARG A 146 3.32 -10.52 14.53
C ARG A 146 4.83 -10.31 14.59
N ILE A 147 5.34 -9.24 13.99
CA ILE A 147 6.77 -8.89 14.04
C ILE A 147 7.16 -8.41 15.44
N THR A 148 6.42 -7.45 16.00
CA THR A 148 6.83 -6.70 17.19
C THR A 148 6.28 -7.25 18.50
N GLY A 149 5.22 -8.05 18.44
CA GLY A 149 4.40 -8.45 19.59
C GLY A 149 3.53 -7.34 20.17
N VAL A 150 3.48 -6.17 19.53
CA VAL A 150 2.73 -5.00 20.00
C VAL A 150 1.51 -4.78 19.13
N VAL A 151 0.33 -4.76 19.77
CA VAL A 151 -0.94 -4.46 19.09
C VAL A 151 -1.15 -2.95 19.05
N VAL A 152 -1.23 -2.40 17.84
CA VAL A 152 -1.50 -0.97 17.63
C VAL A 152 -3.00 -0.75 17.50
N ARG A 153 -3.55 0.08 18.40
CA ARG A 153 -5.00 0.36 18.47
C ARG A 153 -5.44 1.48 17.54
N GLU A 154 -4.59 2.48 17.40
CA GLU A 154 -4.84 3.61 16.52
C GLU A 154 -4.50 3.25 15.08
N ARG A 155 -5.50 3.29 14.21
CA ARG A 155 -5.37 2.86 12.81
C ARG A 155 -5.87 3.92 11.85
N ILE A 156 -5.40 3.83 10.61
CA ILE A 156 -5.87 4.59 9.45
C ILE A 156 -6.14 3.62 8.29
N PRO A 157 -7.19 3.87 7.49
CA PRO A 157 -7.40 3.13 6.26
C PRO A 157 -6.29 3.42 5.25
N ASP A 158 -5.90 2.40 4.49
CA ASP A 158 -4.83 2.48 3.49
C ASP A 158 -5.09 3.54 2.41
N ARG A 159 -6.37 3.76 2.06
CA ARG A 159 -6.80 4.79 1.09
C ARG A 159 -6.26 6.19 1.39
N VAL A 160 -6.00 6.51 2.66
CA VAL A 160 -5.48 7.84 3.05
C VAL A 160 -4.07 8.04 2.48
N LEU A 161 -3.28 6.97 2.38
CA LEU A 161 -1.98 6.97 1.73
C LEU A 161 -2.12 6.99 0.20
N ASP A 162 -3.06 6.21 -0.34
CA ASP A 162 -3.29 6.09 -1.79
C ASP A 162 -3.82 7.37 -2.43
N GLU A 163 -4.64 8.13 -1.70
CA GLU A 163 -5.20 9.40 -2.14
C GLU A 163 -4.24 10.60 -1.95
N ALA A 164 -3.10 10.41 -1.28
CA ALA A 164 -2.15 11.50 -1.04
C ALA A 164 -1.45 11.94 -2.33
N ASP A 165 -1.18 13.24 -2.48
CA ASP A 165 -0.46 13.76 -3.65
C ASP A 165 1.03 13.41 -3.62
N GLU A 166 1.61 13.26 -2.43
CA GLU A 166 3.02 12.90 -2.25
C GLU A 166 3.23 12.09 -0.96
N VAL A 167 3.97 10.99 -1.07
CA VAL A 167 4.37 10.15 0.07
C VAL A 167 5.89 10.12 0.18
N VAL A 168 6.43 10.54 1.33
CA VAL A 168 7.87 10.59 1.60
C VAL A 168 8.22 9.61 2.70
N VAL A 169 9.07 8.63 2.38
CA VAL A 169 9.65 7.72 3.38
C VAL A 169 10.74 8.45 4.15
N VAL A 170 10.57 8.52 5.48
CA VAL A 170 11.59 8.99 6.41
C VAL A 170 12.19 7.79 7.13
N ASP A 171 13.43 7.50 6.78
CA ASP A 171 14.14 6.30 7.20
C ASP A 171 15.49 6.65 7.85
N VAL A 172 15.91 5.81 8.78
CA VAL A 172 17.20 5.85 9.48
C VAL A 172 17.63 4.42 9.76
N THR A 173 18.91 4.19 10.03
CA THR A 173 19.35 2.83 10.33
C THR A 173 18.76 2.35 11.67
N PRO A 174 18.51 1.04 11.84
CA PRO A 174 18.10 0.46 13.12
C PRO A 174 19.03 0.85 14.27
N GLU A 175 20.34 0.92 14.01
CA GLU A 175 21.35 1.29 15.00
C GLU A 175 21.15 2.73 15.50
N THR A 176 20.84 3.66 14.59
CA THR A 176 20.53 5.06 14.95
C THR A 176 19.24 5.16 15.77
N LEU A 177 18.21 4.35 15.47
CA LEU A 177 16.99 4.34 16.30
C LEU A 177 17.24 3.79 17.70
N GLU A 178 18.00 2.71 17.82
CA GLU A 178 18.37 2.15 19.12
C GLU A 178 19.15 3.16 19.96
N GLU A 179 20.11 3.87 19.35
CA GLU A 179 20.88 4.93 20.01
C GLU A 179 19.96 6.07 20.47
N ARG A 180 19.12 6.61 19.58
CA ARG A 180 18.14 7.66 19.93
C ARG A 180 17.20 7.22 21.05
N LEU A 181 16.79 5.95 21.07
CA LEU A 181 15.96 5.42 22.14
C LEU A 181 16.73 5.38 23.48
N ARG A 182 17.99 4.90 23.48
CA ARG A 182 18.84 4.85 24.69
C ARG A 182 19.16 6.23 25.24
N GLU A 183 19.29 7.22 24.36
CA GLU A 183 19.48 8.64 24.72
C GLU A 183 18.19 9.30 25.24
N GLY A 184 17.05 8.60 25.25
CA GLY A 184 15.76 9.15 25.68
C GLY A 184 15.15 10.15 24.69
N LYS A 185 15.62 10.17 23.44
CA LYS A 185 15.12 11.05 22.37
C LYS A 185 13.82 10.55 21.73
N ILE A 186 13.32 9.37 22.11
CA ILE A 186 12.09 8.77 21.55
C ILE A 186 11.02 8.56 22.60
N TYR A 187 11.37 8.02 23.77
CA TYR A 187 10.43 7.76 24.87
C TYR A 187 10.98 8.24 26.20
N ALA A 188 10.07 8.52 27.14
CA ALA A 188 10.42 8.81 28.52
C ALA A 188 11.18 7.63 29.17
N PRO A 189 12.11 7.89 30.11
CA PRO A 189 13.03 6.88 30.64
C PRO A 189 12.38 5.57 31.12
N HIS A 190 11.22 5.66 31.75
CA HIS A 190 10.49 4.50 32.27
C HIS A 190 9.95 3.55 31.19
N LYS A 191 9.79 4.00 29.94
CA LYS A 191 9.32 3.19 28.79
C LYS A 191 10.46 2.62 27.93
N ILE A 192 11.69 3.11 28.11
CA ILE A 192 12.83 2.75 27.25
C ILE A 192 13.11 1.23 27.30
N GLN A 193 13.20 0.67 28.50
CA GLN A 193 13.56 -0.74 28.66
C GLN A 193 12.53 -1.67 28.02
N GLN A 194 11.23 -1.39 28.24
CA GLN A 194 10.13 -2.13 27.63
C GLN A 194 10.12 -1.99 26.10
N ALA A 195 10.40 -0.78 25.59
CA ALA A 195 10.47 -0.53 24.16
C ALA A 195 11.62 -1.30 23.49
N LEU A 196 12.81 -1.33 24.11
CA LEU A 196 13.97 -2.10 23.63
C LEU A 196 13.73 -3.61 23.65
N THR A 197 13.02 -4.14 24.66
CA THR A 197 12.75 -5.58 24.75
C THR A 197 11.65 -6.05 23.81
N HIS A 198 10.82 -5.15 23.27
CA HIS A 198 9.74 -5.48 22.35
C HIS A 198 9.94 -4.81 21.00
N PHE A 199 9.38 -3.63 20.79
CA PHE A 199 9.28 -2.99 19.48
C PHE A 199 10.65 -2.68 18.84
N PHE A 200 11.62 -2.18 19.62
CA PHE A 200 12.90 -1.65 19.13
C PHE A 200 14.03 -2.70 19.07
N GLN A 201 13.70 -3.98 18.92
CA GLN A 201 14.72 -4.98 18.62
C GLN A 201 15.20 -4.81 17.17
N ARG A 202 16.51 -4.89 16.94
CA ARG A 202 17.12 -4.79 15.59
C ARG A 202 16.39 -5.60 14.53
N ARG A 203 16.05 -6.87 14.82
CA ARG A 203 15.31 -7.73 13.87
C ARG A 203 13.93 -7.19 13.49
N HIS A 204 13.23 -6.55 14.44
CA HIS A 204 11.92 -5.95 14.17
C HIS A 204 12.08 -4.68 13.34
N LEU A 205 13.06 -3.83 13.68
CA LEU A 205 13.34 -2.59 12.95
C LEU A 205 13.75 -2.86 11.50
N VAL A 206 14.55 -3.90 11.24
CA VAL A 206 14.90 -4.31 9.86
C VAL A 206 13.65 -4.74 9.09
N ALA A 207 12.78 -5.56 9.69
CA ALA A 207 11.56 -6.02 9.04
C ALA A 207 10.56 -4.86 8.79
N LEU A 208 10.42 -3.94 9.75
CA LEU A 208 9.59 -2.74 9.59
C LEU A 208 10.14 -1.79 8.53
N ARG A 209 11.46 -1.70 8.38
CA ARG A 209 12.11 -0.93 7.33
C ARG A 209 11.78 -1.47 5.95
N GLU A 210 11.94 -2.78 5.78
CA GLU A 210 11.57 -3.48 4.54
C GLU A 210 10.09 -3.27 4.22
N LEU A 211 9.22 -3.45 5.22
CA LEU A 211 7.78 -3.25 5.08
C LEU A 211 7.44 -1.80 4.66
N ALA A 212 8.08 -0.80 5.27
CA ALA A 212 7.85 0.60 4.94
C ALA A 212 8.30 0.98 3.53
N LEU A 213 9.46 0.49 3.11
CA LEU A 213 9.97 0.75 1.76
C LEU A 213 9.11 0.05 0.71
N ARG A 214 8.63 -1.15 1.01
CA ARG A 214 7.71 -1.89 0.14
C ARG A 214 6.38 -1.17 0.00
N GLU A 215 5.75 -0.79 1.11
CA GLU A 215 4.44 -0.13 1.09
C GLU A 215 4.44 1.14 0.22
N VAL A 216 5.48 1.97 0.34
CA VAL A 216 5.59 3.17 -0.49
C VAL A 216 5.93 2.86 -1.94
N ALA A 217 6.73 1.82 -2.21
CA ALA A 217 6.98 1.39 -3.59
C ALA A 217 5.68 0.93 -4.26
N ASP A 218 4.84 0.21 -3.54
CA ASP A 218 3.55 -0.30 -4.00
C ASP A 218 2.58 0.86 -4.29
N ASN A 219 2.50 1.83 -3.38
CA ASN A 219 1.67 3.03 -3.53
C ASN A 219 2.13 3.94 -4.70
N LEU A 220 3.44 4.14 -4.88
CA LEU A 220 3.99 4.87 -6.03
C LEU A 220 3.72 4.14 -7.35
N GLU A 221 3.76 2.80 -7.36
CA GLU A 221 3.38 2.01 -8.52
C GLU A 221 1.92 2.31 -8.89
N GLU A 222 0.98 2.26 -7.93
CA GLU A 222 -0.45 2.58 -8.12
C GLU A 222 -0.70 4.00 -8.68
N MET A 223 -0.01 5.02 -8.16
CA MET A 223 -0.10 6.38 -8.71
C MET A 223 0.42 6.47 -10.16
N ALA A 224 1.52 5.78 -10.46
CA ALA A 224 2.03 5.69 -11.83
C ALA A 224 1.04 4.93 -12.74
N ILE A 225 0.30 3.93 -12.24
CA ILE A 225 -0.78 3.26 -13.00
C ILE A 225 -1.85 4.26 -13.45
N ALA A 226 -2.23 5.21 -12.58
CA ALA A 226 -3.29 6.17 -12.87
C ALA A 226 -2.87 7.27 -13.85
N THR A 227 -1.58 7.61 -13.92
CA THR A 227 -1.06 8.77 -14.67
C THR A 227 -0.27 8.43 -15.94
N THR A 228 0.13 7.18 -16.15
CA THR A 228 0.96 6.78 -17.30
C THR A 228 0.11 6.25 -18.46
N PRO A 229 0.25 6.77 -19.70
CA PRO A 229 -0.34 6.14 -20.89
C PRO A 229 0.25 4.74 -21.08
N ALA A 230 -0.57 3.79 -21.54
CA ALA A 230 -0.15 2.42 -21.80
C ALA A 230 1.07 2.36 -22.73
N GLY A 231 2.26 2.08 -22.18
CA GLY A 231 3.48 1.96 -23.00
C GLY A 231 4.77 1.71 -22.22
N GLU A 232 4.97 2.37 -21.07
CA GLU A 232 6.18 2.20 -20.25
C GLU A 232 5.78 1.72 -18.86
N VAL A 233 5.60 0.41 -18.75
CA VAL A 233 5.25 -0.23 -17.49
C VAL A 233 6.55 -0.65 -16.79
N CYS A 234 6.99 0.12 -15.80
CA CYS A 234 7.95 -0.37 -14.82
C CYS A 234 7.16 -1.15 -13.77
N ASN A 235 6.94 -2.45 -14.00
CA ASN A 235 6.36 -3.31 -12.97
C ASN A 235 7.45 -3.54 -11.90
N ILE A 236 7.32 -2.88 -10.75
CA ILE A 236 8.26 -3.03 -9.64
C ILE A 236 7.93 -4.31 -8.85
N GLN A 237 6.67 -4.77 -8.91
CA GLN A 237 6.21 -6.00 -8.27
C GLN A 237 6.03 -7.19 -9.22
N GLU A 238 6.43 -8.37 -8.74
CA GLU A 238 6.13 -9.64 -9.41
C GLU A 238 4.64 -10.00 -9.27
N ARG A 239 4.03 -10.49 -10.34
CA ARG A 239 2.62 -10.94 -10.41
C ARG A 239 2.55 -12.24 -11.20
N VAL A 240 2.02 -13.29 -10.58
CA VAL A 240 2.03 -14.64 -11.15
C VAL A 240 0.67 -14.99 -11.73
N LEU A 241 0.61 -15.24 -13.04
CA LEU A 241 -0.57 -15.73 -13.74
C LEU A 241 -0.41 -17.21 -14.09
N VAL A 242 -1.25 -18.07 -13.53
CA VAL A 242 -1.27 -19.50 -13.83
C VAL A 242 -2.39 -19.81 -14.82
N CYS A 243 -2.04 -20.45 -15.95
CA CYS A 243 -3.02 -20.86 -16.96
C CYS A 243 -3.46 -22.31 -16.70
N VAL A 244 -4.72 -22.50 -16.31
CA VAL A 244 -5.31 -23.83 -16.07
C VAL A 244 -6.21 -24.25 -17.22
N SER A 245 -6.42 -25.55 -17.34
CA SER A 245 -7.21 -26.17 -18.43
C SER A 245 -8.00 -27.36 -17.89
N THR A 246 -8.78 -28.03 -18.74
CA THR A 246 -9.55 -29.21 -18.32
C THR A 246 -8.70 -30.48 -18.15
N TYR A 247 -7.37 -30.38 -18.32
CA TYR A 247 -6.47 -31.51 -18.12
C TYR A 247 -6.23 -31.81 -16.62
N PRO A 248 -6.08 -33.09 -16.22
CA PRO A 248 -5.91 -33.49 -14.82
C PRO A 248 -4.73 -32.79 -14.09
N ASN A 249 -3.69 -32.42 -14.84
CA ASN A 249 -2.47 -31.85 -14.31
C ASN A 249 -2.59 -30.37 -13.89
N SER A 250 -3.73 -29.72 -14.15
CA SER A 250 -3.95 -28.30 -13.80
C SER A 250 -3.85 -28.03 -12.30
N LEU A 251 -4.24 -28.99 -11.45
CA LEU A 251 -4.10 -28.84 -9.99
C LEU A 251 -2.62 -28.86 -9.55
N GLN A 252 -1.79 -29.70 -10.17
CA GLN A 252 -0.36 -29.74 -9.88
C GLN A 252 0.33 -28.46 -10.36
N LEU A 253 -0.06 -27.97 -11.54
CA LEU A 253 0.40 -26.69 -12.08
C LEU A 253 0.04 -25.53 -11.15
N LEU A 254 -1.21 -25.47 -10.70
CA LEU A 254 -1.70 -24.47 -9.76
C LEU A 254 -0.90 -24.49 -8.45
N ARG A 255 -0.64 -25.66 -7.86
CA ARG A 255 0.19 -25.79 -6.64
C ARG A 255 1.64 -25.35 -6.85
N ARG A 256 2.18 -25.46 -8.06
CA ARG A 256 3.54 -25.00 -8.38
C ARG A 256 3.57 -23.50 -8.63
N GLY A 257 2.58 -22.97 -9.36
CA GLY A 257 2.39 -21.53 -9.55
C GLY A 257 2.13 -20.78 -8.24
N ALA A 258 1.31 -21.34 -7.34
CA ALA A 258 1.07 -20.78 -6.01
C ALA A 258 2.35 -20.75 -5.15
N ARG A 259 3.21 -21.78 -5.27
CA ARG A 259 4.53 -21.78 -4.61
C ARG A 259 5.46 -20.72 -5.18
N LEU A 260 5.46 -20.52 -6.49
CA LEU A 260 6.22 -19.46 -7.14
C LEU A 260 5.75 -18.07 -6.67
N ALA A 261 4.44 -17.86 -6.66
CA ALA A 261 3.82 -16.64 -6.16
C ALA A 261 4.19 -16.39 -4.69
N SER A 262 4.07 -17.40 -3.83
CA SER A 262 4.45 -17.30 -2.42
C SER A 262 5.95 -17.01 -2.22
N TYR A 263 6.83 -17.63 -3.02
CA TYR A 263 8.27 -17.38 -2.96
C TYR A 263 8.64 -15.94 -3.36
N MET A 264 7.94 -15.39 -4.35
CA MET A 264 8.09 -14.00 -4.80
C MET A 264 7.31 -13.00 -3.94
N ASN A 265 6.53 -13.48 -2.96
CA ASN A 265 5.52 -12.71 -2.23
C ASN A 265 4.64 -11.87 -3.17
N ALA A 266 4.16 -12.52 -4.23
CA ALA A 266 3.46 -11.96 -5.38
C ALA A 266 1.98 -12.37 -5.39
N PRO A 267 1.06 -11.49 -5.85
CA PRO A 267 -0.32 -11.87 -6.08
C PRO A 267 -0.47 -13.04 -7.07
N LEU A 268 -1.37 -13.97 -6.77
CA LEU A 268 -1.67 -15.13 -7.59
C LEU A 268 -2.97 -14.91 -8.39
N PHE A 269 -2.85 -14.98 -9.71
CA PHE A 269 -3.98 -15.00 -10.64
C PHE A 269 -4.06 -16.35 -11.33
N VAL A 270 -5.26 -16.85 -11.54
CA VAL A 270 -5.49 -18.12 -12.22
C VAL A 270 -6.50 -17.90 -13.33
N VAL A 271 -6.13 -18.24 -14.57
CA VAL A 271 -7.00 -18.07 -15.73
C VAL A 271 -7.41 -19.40 -16.32
N PHE A 272 -8.72 -19.53 -16.54
CA PHE A 272 -9.31 -20.59 -17.34
C PHE A 272 -10.02 -19.98 -18.55
N VAL A 273 -9.61 -20.40 -19.75
CA VAL A 273 -10.25 -19.99 -21.01
C VAL A 273 -11.07 -21.16 -21.55
N ALA A 274 -12.41 -21.03 -21.48
CA ALA A 274 -13.34 -21.97 -22.07
C ALA A 274 -13.58 -21.62 -23.55
N ASN A 275 -13.68 -22.66 -24.38
CA ASN A 275 -14.09 -22.50 -25.76
C ASN A 275 -15.63 -22.44 -25.82
N PRO A 276 -16.25 -21.35 -26.34
CA PRO A 276 -17.71 -21.21 -26.38
C PRO A 276 -18.41 -22.31 -27.20
N ASP A 277 -17.72 -22.92 -28.17
CA ASP A 277 -18.29 -23.97 -29.03
C ASP A 277 -18.19 -25.37 -28.42
N ARG A 278 -17.61 -25.50 -27.21
CA ARG A 278 -17.38 -26.78 -26.55
C ARG A 278 -17.97 -26.79 -25.15
N PHE A 279 -19.00 -27.59 -24.97
CA PHE A 279 -19.55 -27.88 -23.65
C PHE A 279 -18.59 -28.75 -22.83
N LEU A 280 -18.38 -28.36 -21.57
CA LEU A 280 -17.61 -29.14 -20.62
C LEU A 280 -18.43 -30.34 -20.16
N THR A 281 -17.78 -31.50 -20.05
CA THR A 281 -18.38 -32.64 -19.37
C THR A 281 -18.52 -32.38 -17.87
N ARG A 282 -19.39 -33.13 -17.18
CA ARG A 282 -19.55 -33.01 -15.72
C ARG A 282 -18.23 -33.16 -14.97
N ALA A 283 -17.36 -34.08 -15.43
CA ALA A 283 -16.05 -34.29 -14.84
C ALA A 283 -15.12 -33.08 -15.03
N GLU A 284 -15.17 -32.43 -16.19
CA GLU A 284 -14.36 -31.24 -16.47
C GLU A 284 -14.86 -30.01 -15.69
N THR A 285 -16.18 -29.83 -15.57
CA THR A 285 -16.74 -28.76 -14.74
C THR A 285 -16.31 -28.90 -13.28
N LEU A 286 -16.46 -30.10 -12.71
CA LEU A 286 -15.99 -30.39 -11.35
C LEU A 286 -14.48 -30.18 -11.20
N HIS A 287 -13.69 -30.44 -12.24
CA HIS A 287 -12.25 -30.19 -12.20
C HIS A 287 -11.93 -28.69 -12.11
N ILE A 288 -12.60 -27.86 -12.90
CA ILE A 288 -12.42 -26.40 -12.87
C ILE A 288 -12.89 -25.79 -11.55
N GLU A 289 -14.02 -26.25 -11.00
CA GLU A 289 -14.51 -25.83 -9.68
C GLU A 289 -13.48 -26.16 -8.57
N ASN A 290 -12.80 -27.30 -8.68
CA ASN A 290 -11.72 -27.65 -7.76
C ASN A 290 -10.50 -26.74 -7.91
N CYS A 291 -10.15 -26.32 -9.13
CA CYS A 291 -9.11 -25.31 -9.35
C CYS A 291 -9.50 -23.96 -8.74
N GLU A 292 -10.75 -23.53 -8.91
CA GLU A 292 -11.25 -22.28 -8.33
C GLU A 292 -11.21 -22.32 -6.80
N ARG A 293 -11.70 -23.40 -6.19
CA ARG A 293 -11.64 -23.60 -4.74
C ARG A 293 -10.21 -23.58 -4.22
N LEU A 294 -9.30 -24.30 -4.89
CA LEU A 294 -7.88 -24.34 -4.51
C LEU A 294 -7.19 -22.99 -4.71
N THR A 295 -7.65 -22.18 -5.68
CA THR A 295 -7.15 -20.81 -5.87
C THR A 295 -7.53 -19.94 -4.69
N GLY A 296 -8.77 -20.07 -4.19
CA GLY A 296 -9.22 -19.38 -2.98
C GLY A 296 -8.45 -19.79 -1.72
N GLU A 297 -8.07 -21.08 -1.59
CA GLU A 297 -7.20 -21.56 -0.50
C GLU A 297 -5.80 -20.91 -0.52
N PHE A 298 -5.33 -20.45 -1.67
CA PHE A 298 -4.08 -19.71 -1.83
C PHE A 298 -4.26 -18.19 -1.86
N GLU A 299 -5.43 -17.68 -1.45
CA GLU A 299 -5.78 -16.25 -1.47
C GLU A 299 -5.62 -15.63 -2.89
N GLY A 300 -5.73 -16.46 -3.93
CA GLY A 300 -5.59 -16.06 -5.33
C GLY A 300 -6.93 -15.68 -5.97
N LYS A 301 -6.86 -14.99 -7.11
CA LYS A 301 -8.04 -14.62 -7.91
C LYS A 301 -8.23 -15.55 -9.10
N PHE A 302 -9.38 -16.22 -9.16
CA PHE A 302 -9.76 -17.06 -10.30
C PHE A 302 -10.50 -16.26 -11.37
N ILE A 303 -10.12 -16.42 -12.63
CA ILE A 303 -10.62 -15.67 -13.78
C ILE A 303 -11.09 -16.67 -14.83
N ARG A 304 -12.39 -16.63 -15.15
CA ARG A 304 -12.99 -17.45 -16.20
C ARG A 304 -13.36 -16.59 -17.40
N LEU A 305 -12.92 -17.00 -18.58
CA LEU A 305 -13.20 -16.32 -19.84
C LEU A 305 -13.74 -17.30 -20.89
N ASP A 306 -14.72 -16.87 -21.67
CA ASP A 306 -15.22 -17.61 -22.83
C ASP A 306 -14.66 -16.98 -24.11
N ARG A 307 -13.64 -17.59 -24.71
CA ARG A 307 -12.95 -17.08 -25.92
C ARG A 307 -12.47 -18.24 -26.80
N VAL A 308 -12.57 -18.04 -28.11
CA VAL A 308 -12.07 -19.01 -29.11
C VAL A 308 -10.54 -19.00 -29.18
N ASP A 309 -9.92 -17.80 -29.13
CA ASP A 309 -8.47 -17.65 -29.15
C ASP A 309 -7.89 -17.59 -27.73
N VAL A 310 -7.37 -18.74 -27.28
CA VAL A 310 -6.79 -18.91 -25.94
C VAL A 310 -5.53 -18.08 -25.76
N VAL A 311 -4.68 -17.95 -26.79
CA VAL A 311 -3.42 -17.18 -26.68
C VAL A 311 -3.74 -15.70 -26.48
N LYS A 312 -4.64 -15.17 -27.31
CA LYS A 312 -5.05 -13.78 -27.21
C LYS A 312 -5.76 -13.49 -25.89
N ALA A 313 -6.59 -14.41 -25.41
CA ALA A 313 -7.25 -14.28 -24.10
C ALA A 313 -6.23 -14.27 -22.95
N ILE A 314 -5.25 -15.18 -22.95
CA ILE A 314 -4.20 -15.21 -21.93
C ILE A 314 -3.37 -13.92 -21.99
N ALA A 315 -2.96 -13.48 -23.18
CA ALA A 315 -2.21 -12.23 -23.34
C ALA A 315 -3.00 -11.02 -22.83
N GLN A 316 -4.30 -10.94 -23.14
CA GLN A 316 -5.18 -9.89 -22.61
C GLN A 316 -5.27 -9.91 -21.08
N VAL A 317 -5.41 -11.09 -20.47
CA VAL A 317 -5.42 -11.22 -19.00
C VAL A 317 -4.07 -10.86 -18.42
N ALA A 318 -2.97 -11.32 -19.02
CA ALA A 318 -1.62 -11.01 -18.58
C ALA A 318 -1.37 -9.50 -18.63
N THR A 319 -1.80 -8.80 -19.69
CA THR A 319 -1.70 -7.34 -19.77
C THR A 319 -2.64 -6.65 -18.77
N GLN A 320 -3.90 -7.08 -18.67
CA GLN A 320 -4.91 -6.48 -17.79
C GLN A 320 -4.50 -6.58 -16.31
N TYR A 321 -3.94 -7.72 -15.91
CA TYR A 321 -3.49 -7.99 -14.55
C TYR A 321 -2.00 -7.74 -14.36
N ARG A 322 -1.31 -7.21 -15.38
CA ARG A 322 0.13 -6.91 -15.41
C ARG A 322 0.99 -8.06 -14.91
N ALA A 323 0.67 -9.28 -15.31
CA ALA A 323 1.43 -10.46 -14.95
C ALA A 323 2.87 -10.31 -15.44
N THR A 324 3.84 -10.41 -14.53
CA THR A 324 5.28 -10.46 -14.86
C THR A 324 5.74 -11.88 -15.10
N GLN A 325 5.04 -12.85 -14.51
CA GLN A 325 5.32 -14.27 -14.61
C GLN A 325 4.07 -15.00 -15.11
N VAL A 326 4.18 -15.74 -16.20
CA VAL A 326 3.10 -16.60 -16.72
C VAL A 326 3.51 -18.05 -16.59
N VAL A 327 2.70 -18.84 -15.90
CA VAL A 327 2.93 -20.26 -15.65
C VAL A 327 1.99 -21.09 -16.51
N VAL A 328 2.56 -21.93 -17.37
CA VAL A 328 1.81 -22.83 -18.26
C VAL A 328 2.27 -24.27 -18.10
N GLY A 329 1.33 -25.21 -18.17
CA GLY A 329 1.63 -26.64 -18.10
C GLY A 329 1.94 -27.21 -19.49
N THR A 330 2.82 -28.20 -19.54
CA THR A 330 2.96 -29.03 -20.74
C THR A 330 1.76 -29.96 -20.86
N THR A 331 1.14 -30.06 -22.06
CA THR A 331 0.12 -31.09 -22.29
C THR A 331 0.80 -32.42 -22.62
N GLY A 332 0.50 -33.50 -21.88
CA GLY A 332 1.08 -34.82 -22.11
C GLY A 332 0.41 -35.61 -23.25
N ARG A 333 0.63 -35.25 -24.53
CA ARG A 333 0.16 -36.05 -25.69
C ARG A 333 1.13 -36.07 -26.90
N SER A 334 0.81 -36.96 -27.87
CA SER A 334 1.63 -37.56 -28.95
C SER A 334 2.49 -36.62 -29.83
N ARG A 335 3.50 -37.19 -30.52
CA ARG A 335 4.54 -36.52 -31.34
C ARG A 335 4.01 -35.52 -32.40
N TRP A 336 2.77 -35.67 -32.85
CA TRP A 336 2.11 -34.74 -33.79
C TRP A 336 1.50 -33.50 -33.12
N GLN A 337 1.08 -33.60 -31.86
CA GLN A 337 0.60 -32.46 -31.07
C GLN A 337 1.76 -31.64 -30.48
N LEU A 338 2.97 -32.20 -30.39
CA LEU A 338 4.20 -31.47 -30.10
C LEU A 338 4.52 -30.39 -31.16
N LEU A 339 4.21 -30.63 -32.44
CA LEU A 339 4.34 -29.63 -33.50
C LEU A 339 3.34 -28.48 -33.33
N LEU A 340 2.11 -28.77 -32.90
CA LEU A 340 1.08 -27.77 -32.57
C LEU A 340 1.38 -27.00 -31.28
N GLN A 341 1.99 -27.65 -30.27
CA GLN A 341 2.43 -27.01 -29.02
C GLN A 341 3.60 -26.05 -29.21
N GLY A 342 4.56 -26.39 -30.09
CA GLY A 342 5.60 -25.44 -30.51
C GLY A 342 4.96 -24.13 -30.99
N SER A 343 3.90 -24.23 -31.80
CA SER A 343 3.15 -23.05 -32.24
C SER A 343 2.39 -22.33 -31.12
N PHE A 344 1.91 -22.99 -30.06
CA PHE A 344 1.21 -22.34 -28.95
C PHE A 344 2.17 -21.56 -28.05
N ILE A 345 3.26 -22.20 -27.61
CA ILE A 345 4.27 -21.54 -26.76
C ILE A 345 4.94 -20.41 -27.54
N GLU A 346 5.30 -20.62 -28.82
CA GLU A 346 5.86 -19.56 -29.66
C GLU A 346 4.89 -18.39 -29.85
N LYS A 347 3.59 -18.64 -30.08
CA LYS A 347 2.58 -17.58 -30.19
C LYS A 347 2.39 -16.83 -28.87
N LEU A 348 2.45 -17.54 -27.74
CA LEU A 348 2.35 -16.95 -26.41
C LEU A 348 3.56 -16.07 -26.13
N MET A 349 4.78 -16.55 -26.38
CA MET A 349 6.02 -15.78 -26.24
C MET A 349 6.03 -14.51 -27.11
N ARG A 350 5.49 -14.58 -28.34
CA ARG A 350 5.37 -13.39 -29.21
C ARG A 350 4.33 -12.38 -28.71
N SER A 351 3.30 -12.86 -28.00
CA SER A 351 2.20 -12.03 -27.50
C SER A 351 2.47 -11.46 -26.10
N LEU A 352 3.39 -12.06 -25.36
CA LEU A 352 3.80 -11.70 -24.00
C LEU A 352 5.18 -11.03 -24.02
N ALA A 353 5.26 -9.80 -24.56
CA ALA A 353 6.49 -9.02 -24.52
C ALA A 353 6.80 -8.61 -23.07
N ASN A 354 8.04 -8.83 -22.62
CA ASN A 354 8.55 -8.49 -21.28
C ASN A 354 7.89 -9.25 -20.11
N ILE A 355 7.45 -10.50 -20.33
CA ILE A 355 6.88 -11.38 -19.32
C ILE A 355 7.61 -12.71 -19.34
N ASP A 356 8.02 -13.18 -18.17
CA ASP A 356 8.71 -14.45 -18.01
C ASP A 356 7.72 -15.62 -18.13
N LEU A 357 8.02 -16.58 -19.02
CA LEU A 357 7.17 -17.75 -19.28
C LEU A 357 7.75 -19.00 -18.62
N HIS A 358 7.06 -19.50 -17.59
CA HIS A 358 7.40 -20.74 -16.89
C HIS A 358 6.63 -21.91 -17.48
N VAL A 359 7.34 -22.76 -18.22
CA VAL A 359 6.78 -24.01 -18.76
C VAL A 359 7.06 -25.16 -17.79
N ILE A 360 6.03 -25.60 -17.08
CA ILE A 360 6.15 -26.64 -16.07
C ILE A 360 5.83 -28.00 -16.68
N ALA A 361 6.82 -28.90 -16.64
CA ALA A 361 6.61 -30.30 -16.99
C ALA A 361 5.67 -30.97 -15.98
N THR A 362 4.60 -31.57 -16.49
CA THR A 362 3.66 -32.35 -15.70
C THR A 362 3.90 -33.84 -15.94
N ASP A 363 3.89 -34.65 -14.87
CA ASP A 363 4.15 -36.08 -15.00
C ASP A 363 3.08 -36.76 -15.86
N ARG A 364 3.50 -37.73 -16.67
CA ARG A 364 2.57 -38.58 -17.42
C ARG A 364 1.89 -39.52 -16.43
N ASP A 365 0.57 -39.46 -16.33
CA ASP A 365 -0.19 -40.61 -15.85
C ASP A 365 0.14 -41.79 -16.75
N LYS A 366 0.83 -42.79 -16.19
CA LYS A 366 0.93 -44.13 -16.77
C LYS A 366 -0.44 -44.77 -16.61
N SER A 367 -1.34 -44.51 -17.56
CA SER A 367 -2.52 -45.36 -17.79
C SER A 367 -2.17 -46.42 -18.81
#